data_AF-A0AAW2RK56-F1
#
_entry.id   AF-A0AAW2RK56-F1
#
_cell.length_a   1.000
_cell.length_b   1.000
_cell.length_c   1.000
_cell.angle_alpha   90.00
_cell.angle_beta   90.00
_cell.angle_gamma   90.00
#
_symmetry.space_group_name_H-M   'P 1'
#
loop_
_entity.id
_entity.type
_entity.pdbx_description
1 polymer ?
#
loop_
_entity_poly.entity_id
_entity_poly.type
_entity_poly.pdbx_seq_one_letter_code
_entity_poly.pdbx_strand_id
1 'polypeptide(L)'
;MDRTEEEFKNGQLENSFNVPYMLNTSKGMVKNPKFVDQVLSLCSKEDHIILGCKSGVRSLYATTDLLNSGFKHVYNMGGGYIAWTQNGFDVKKPHPDEL
;
A
#
# COMPACT_ATOMS: atom_id res chain seq x y z
N MET A 1 -3.20 -1.22 -0.29
CA MET A 1 -1.76 -1.50 -0.11
C MET A 1 -0.95 -0.44 -0.84
N ASP A 2 0.19 -0.04 -0.28
CA ASP A 2 1.10 0.97 -0.85
C ASP A 2 2.54 0.44 -1.01
N ARG A 3 2.65 -0.84 -1.35
CA ARG A 3 3.92 -1.55 -1.58
C ARG A 3 4.43 -1.33 -3.00
N THR A 4 5.72 -1.59 -3.23
CA THR A 4 6.22 -1.64 -4.61
C THR A 4 5.47 -2.74 -5.38
N GLU A 5 5.42 -2.66 -6.70
CA GLU A 5 4.75 -3.69 -7.51
C GLU A 5 5.35 -5.08 -7.29
N GLU A 6 6.67 -5.17 -7.19
CA GLU A 6 7.38 -6.42 -6.89
C GLU A 6 7.00 -7.00 -5.53
N GLU A 7 6.95 -6.17 -4.48
CA GLU A 7 6.51 -6.60 -3.16
C GLU A 7 5.04 -7.07 -3.17
N PHE A 8 4.17 -6.39 -3.92
CA PHE A 8 2.75 -6.73 -4.00
C PHE A 8 2.53 -8.05 -4.77
N LYS A 9 3.26 -8.27 -5.87
CA LYS A 9 3.21 -9.53 -6.63
C LYS A 9 3.55 -10.75 -5.77
N ASN A 10 4.47 -10.61 -4.82
CA ASN A 10 4.91 -11.70 -3.95
C ASN A 10 3.94 -12.04 -2.79
N GLY A 11 2.76 -11.42 -2.75
CA GLY A 11 1.69 -11.83 -1.85
C GLY A 11 0.71 -10.69 -1.63
N GLN A 12 -0.56 -10.90 -2.00
CA GLN A 12 -1.60 -9.87 -2.05
C GLN A 12 -2.63 -10.11 -0.95
N LEU A 13 -3.04 -9.06 -0.25
CA LEU A 13 -4.23 -9.16 0.59
C LEU A 13 -5.45 -9.24 -0.33
N GLU A 14 -6.36 -10.17 -0.05
CA GLU A 14 -7.58 -10.30 -0.83
C GLU A 14 -8.38 -8.99 -0.83
N ASN A 15 -8.98 -8.66 -1.97
CA ASN A 15 -9.77 -7.43 -2.19
C ASN A 15 -9.00 -6.12 -1.90
N SER A 16 -7.66 -6.15 -1.94
CA SER A 16 -6.84 -4.96 -1.78
C SER A 16 -6.35 -4.43 -3.12
N PHE A 17 -6.40 -3.10 -3.29
CA PHE A 17 -5.73 -2.40 -4.40
C PHE A 17 -4.27 -2.09 -4.02
N ASN A 18 -3.37 -2.03 -5.01
CA ASN A 18 -2.00 -1.56 -4.80
C ASN A 18 -1.76 -0.23 -5.51
N VAL A 19 -1.45 0.81 -4.74
CA VAL A 19 -0.96 2.10 -5.25
C VAL A 19 0.39 2.37 -4.59
N PRO A 20 1.52 2.08 -5.26
CA PRO A 20 2.84 2.22 -4.64
C PRO A 20 3.10 3.64 -4.14
N TYR A 21 3.41 3.81 -2.85
CA TYR A 21 3.83 5.11 -2.31
C TYR A 21 5.27 5.46 -2.73
N MET A 22 6.10 4.44 -2.92
CA MET A 22 7.47 4.54 -3.40
C MET A 22 7.64 3.66 -4.64
N LEU A 23 8.40 4.15 -5.62
CA LEU A 23 8.70 3.46 -6.88
C LEU A 23 10.17 3.04 -6.89
N ASN A 24 10.45 1.83 -7.37
CA ASN A 24 11.80 1.36 -7.61
C ASN A 24 12.34 2.02 -8.89
N THR A 25 13.55 2.59 -8.81
CA THR A 25 14.27 3.15 -9.96
C THR A 25 15.71 2.66 -9.94
N SER A 26 16.45 2.89 -11.04
CA SER A 26 17.89 2.58 -11.11
C SER A 26 18.74 3.32 -10.06
N LYS A 27 18.22 4.40 -9.47
CA LYS A 27 18.87 5.20 -8.43
C LYS A 27 18.36 4.88 -7.01
N GLY A 28 17.53 3.84 -6.87
CA GLY A 28 16.88 3.48 -5.61
C GLY A 28 15.40 3.85 -5.58
N MET A 29 14.82 3.82 -4.37
CA MET A 29 13.39 4.10 -4.19
C MET A 29 13.12 5.61 -4.16
N VAL A 30 12.20 6.06 -5.00
CA VAL A 30 11.74 7.46 -5.05
C VAL A 30 10.26 7.56 -4.69
N LYS A 31 9.84 8.65 -4.07
CA LYS A 31 8.43 8.89 -3.76
C LYS A 31 7.63 8.97 -5.06
N ASN A 32 6.47 8.31 -5.09
CA ASN A 32 5.55 8.39 -6.21
C ASN A 32 4.87 9.77 -6.23
N PRO A 33 5.16 10.65 -7.21
CA PRO A 33 4.58 11.99 -7.26
C PRO A 33 3.09 11.99 -7.58
N LYS A 34 2.55 10.89 -8.10
CA LYS A 34 1.14 10.72 -8.48
C LYS A 34 0.33 9.95 -7.44
N PHE A 35 0.90 9.66 -6.27
CA PHE A 35 0.26 8.81 -5.28
C PHE A 35 -1.16 9.27 -4.91
N VAL A 36 -1.32 10.56 -4.56
CA VAL A 36 -2.62 11.11 -4.15
C VAL A 36 -3.64 11.04 -5.29
N ASP A 37 -3.24 11.41 -6.51
CA ASP A 37 -4.12 11.37 -7.69
C ASP A 37 -4.56 9.95 -8.02
N GLN A 38 -3.66 8.97 -7.90
CA GLN A 38 -3.99 7.56 -8.11
C GLN A 38 -4.94 7.04 -7.04
N VAL A 39 -4.79 7.44 -5.78
CA VAL A 39 -5.76 7.09 -4.72
C VAL A 39 -7.13 7.71 -5.03
N LEU A 40 -7.18 8.98 -5.44
CA LEU A 40 -8.44 9.65 -5.82
C LEU A 40 -9.16 9.00 -7.01
N SER A 41 -8.45 8.29 -7.89
CA SER A 41 -9.07 7.53 -8.97
C SER A 41 -9.77 6.24 -8.51
N LEU A 42 -9.49 5.79 -7.29
CA LEU A 42 -10.01 4.54 -6.72
C LEU A 42 -11.06 4.79 -5.62
N CYS A 43 -10.92 5.87 -4.86
CA CYS A 43 -11.78 6.16 -3.72
C CYS A 43 -12.00 7.67 -3.52
N SER A 44 -13.07 7.99 -2.80
CA SER A 44 -13.43 9.35 -2.42
C SER A 44 -12.68 9.81 -1.15
N LYS A 45 -12.64 11.12 -0.90
CA LYS A 45 -12.02 11.69 0.31
C LYS A 45 -12.77 11.35 1.60
N GLU A 46 -14.03 10.95 1.50
CA GLU A 46 -14.88 10.57 2.61
C GLU A 46 -14.83 9.06 2.89
N ASP A 47 -14.20 8.27 2.02
CA ASP A 47 -14.11 6.82 2.20
C ASP A 47 -13.16 6.47 3.37
N HIS A 48 -13.44 5.36 4.03
CA HIS A 48 -12.54 4.78 5.03
C HIS A 48 -11.44 3.97 4.33
N ILE A 49 -10.19 4.43 4.46
CA ILE A 49 -9.02 3.86 3.78
C ILE A 49 -8.06 3.30 4.82
N ILE A 50 -7.69 2.03 4.67
CA ILE A 50 -6.59 1.41 5.41
C ILE A 50 -5.40 1.27 4.46
N LEU A 51 -4.29 1.90 4.82
CA LEU A 51 -3.01 1.81 4.10
C LEU A 51 -2.07 0.83 4.78
N GLY A 52 -1.31 0.08 3.97
CA GLY A 52 -0.45 -0.97 4.46
C GLY A 52 0.69 -1.22 3.48
N CYS A 53 1.92 -0.98 3.96
CA CYS A 53 3.14 -1.26 3.22
C CYS A 53 3.78 -2.57 3.71
N LYS A 54 5.10 -2.76 3.52
CA LYS A 54 5.80 -3.94 4.04
C LYS A 54 5.82 -4.02 5.58
N SER A 55 6.19 -2.94 6.26
CA SER A 55 6.43 -2.90 7.71
C SER A 55 5.63 -1.84 8.48
N GLY A 56 4.81 -1.04 7.79
CA GLY A 56 4.01 0.05 8.38
C GLY A 56 4.64 1.45 8.29
N VAL A 57 5.94 1.56 7.98
CA VAL A 57 6.65 2.86 7.96
C VAL A 57 6.25 3.71 6.75
N ARG A 58 6.26 3.16 5.53
CA ARG A 58 5.83 3.89 4.32
C ARG A 58 4.35 4.28 4.37
N SER A 59 3.51 3.39 4.88
CA SER A 59 2.07 3.62 4.99
C SER A 59 1.74 4.67 6.05
N LEU A 60 2.59 4.86 7.07
CA LEU A 60 2.49 6.00 7.99
C LEU A 60 2.67 7.33 7.24
N TYR A 61 3.71 7.46 6.41
CA TYR A 61 3.92 8.68 5.61
C TYR A 61 2.82 8.89 4.58
N ALA A 62 2.41 7.83 3.88
CA ALA A 62 1.31 7.86 2.92
C ALA A 62 -0.01 8.31 3.57
N THR A 63 -0.28 7.84 4.80
CA THR A 63 -1.45 8.25 5.59
C THR A 63 -1.41 9.76 5.86
N THR A 64 -0.27 10.28 6.32
CA THR A 64 -0.07 11.72 6.55
C THR A 64 -0.33 12.54 5.28
N ASP A 65 0.18 12.10 4.14
CA ASP A 65 -0.01 12.80 2.87
C ASP A 65 -1.48 12.83 2.41
N LEU A 66 -2.22 11.71 2.56
CA LEU A 66 -3.64 11.69 2.22
C LEU A 66 -4.45 12.58 3.16
N LEU A 67 -4.18 12.54 4.47
CA LEU A 67 -4.83 13.44 5.44
C LEU A 67 -4.56 14.91 5.10
N ASN A 68 -3.31 15.27 4.79
CA ASN A 68 -2.93 16.61 4.35
C ASN A 68 -3.59 17.02 3.02
N SER A 69 -3.91 16.04 2.16
CA SER A 69 -4.63 16.23 0.91
C SER A 69 -6.16 16.30 1.09
N GLY A 70 -6.65 16.18 2.32
CA GLY A 70 -8.04 16.37 2.71
C GLY A 70 -8.88 15.10 2.81
N PHE A 71 -8.28 13.91 2.72
CA PHE A 71 -8.99 12.67 3.07
C PHE A 71 -9.33 12.67 4.57
N LYS A 72 -10.50 12.15 4.93
CA LYS A 72 -11.04 12.24 6.30
C LYS A 72 -10.71 11.04 7.17
N HIS A 73 -10.71 9.85 6.57
CA HIS A 73 -10.70 8.59 7.30
C HIS A 73 -9.59 7.67 6.80
N VAL A 74 -8.34 8.03 7.08
CA VAL A 74 -7.17 7.26 6.65
C VAL A 74 -6.44 6.67 7.85
N TYR A 75 -6.20 5.37 7.80
CA TYR A 75 -5.60 4.60 8.89
C TYR A 75 -4.38 3.84 8.41
N ASN A 76 -3.33 3.85 9.22
CA ASN A 76 -2.14 3.05 8.98
C ASN A 76 -2.30 1.65 9.59
N MET A 77 -2.10 0.61 8.78
CA MET A 77 -1.94 -0.77 9.24
C MET A 77 -0.54 -0.95 9.82
N GLY A 78 -0.40 -0.72 11.13
CA GLY A 78 0.85 -0.87 11.87
C GLY A 78 1.46 -2.27 11.70
N GLY A 79 2.78 -2.34 11.52
CA GLY A 79 3.49 -3.59 11.23
C GLY A 79 3.35 -4.09 9.77
N GLY A 80 2.42 -3.52 9.00
CA GLY A 80 2.25 -3.77 7.57
C GLY A 80 2.02 -5.24 7.22
N TYR A 81 2.36 -5.59 5.99
CA TYR A 81 2.25 -6.95 5.45
C TYR A 81 2.99 -8.00 6.30
N ILE A 82 4.17 -7.66 6.85
CA ILE A 82 4.93 -8.60 7.70
C ILE A 82 4.10 -9.02 8.92
N ALA A 83 3.59 -8.05 9.69
CA ALA A 83 2.77 -8.36 10.86
C ALA A 83 1.48 -9.10 10.47
N TRP A 84 0.85 -8.72 9.35
CA TRP A 84 -0.33 -9.42 8.83
C TRP A 84 -0.07 -10.92 8.64
N THR A 85 1.00 -11.27 7.92
CA THR A 85 1.37 -12.67 7.67
C THR A 85 1.84 -13.39 8.93
N GLN A 86 2.55 -12.73 9.84
CA GLN A 86 3.01 -13.33 11.11
C GLN A 86 1.85 -13.70 12.04
N ASN A 87 0.73 -12.99 11.95
CA ASN A 87 -0.50 -13.32 12.67
C ASN A 87 -1.32 -14.42 11.97
N GLY A 88 -0.83 -14.98 10.86
CA GLY A 88 -1.48 -16.08 10.15
C GLY A 88 -2.68 -15.65 9.31
N PHE A 89 -2.83 -14.36 9.00
CA PHE A 89 -3.90 -13.89 8.13
C PHE A 89 -3.60 -14.20 6.65
N ASP A 90 -4.68 -14.43 5.90
CA ASP A 90 -4.59 -14.91 4.53
C ASP A 90 -3.98 -13.87 3.56
N VAL A 91 -3.23 -14.42 2.59
CA VAL A 91 -2.66 -13.69 1.46
C VAL A 91 -2.78 -14.56 0.21
N LYS A 92 -3.21 -13.96 -0.91
CA LYS A 92 -3.14 -14.59 -2.23
C LYS A 92 -1.69 -14.55 -2.70
N LYS A 93 -1.06 -15.72 -2.79
CA LYS A 93 0.26 -15.87 -3.42
C LYS A 93 0.09 -15.94 -4.94
N PRO A 94 1.07 -15.47 -5.73
CA PRO A 94 1.04 -15.69 -7.18
C PRO A 94 1.01 -17.19 -7.47
N HIS A 95 0.27 -17.58 -8.51
CA HIS A 95 0.20 -18.97 -8.95
C HIS A 95 1.60 -19.42 -9.40
N PRO A 96 2.06 -20.65 -9.07
CA PRO A 96 3.39 -21.12 -9.42
C PRO A 96 3.74 -21.07 -10.93
N ASP A 97 2.74 -20.91 -11.80
CA ASP A 97 2.90 -20.94 -13.26
C ASP A 97 3.25 -19.56 -13.90
N GLU A 98 3.50 -18.52 -13.08
CA GLU A 98 3.91 -17.18 -13.56
C GLU A 98 5.41 -16.88 -13.33
N LEU A 99 6.25 -17.90 -13.09
CA LEU A 99 7.71 -17.80 -12.98
C LEU A 99 8.44 -18.51 -14.12
#